data_AF-A0A936JTD7-F1
#
_entry.id   AF-A0A936JTD7-F1
#
_cell.length_a   1.000
_cell.length_b   1.000
_cell.length_c   1.000
_cell.angle_alpha   90.00
_cell.angle_beta   90.00
_cell.angle_gamma   90.00
#
_symmetry.space_group_name_H-M   'P 1'
#
loop_
_entity.id
_entity.type
_entity.pdbx_description
1 polymer ?
#
loop_
_entity_poly.entity_id
_entity_poly.type
_entity_poly.pdbx_seq_one_letter_code
_entity_poly.pdbx_strand_id
1 'polypeptide(L)'
;MSWRLEAITPSIACGSQDKWVPSTGSYLLWWPAEDIMRSGSCPKCRSSEVYRNPSGARLSFKNGRALQDAYFDTYVCLGCGYMEMFANLKGDDVDPAEIRKHWKKAR
;
A
#
# COMPACT_ATOMS: atom_id res chain seq x y z
N MET A 1 38.97 -18.37 31.10
CA MET A 1 38.55 -18.14 29.70
C MET A 1 37.18 -17.51 29.73
N SER A 2 37.13 -16.19 29.60
CA SER A 2 35.92 -15.37 29.81
C SER A 2 35.37 -14.95 28.45
N TRP A 3 34.21 -15.47 28.07
CA TRP A 3 33.52 -15.08 26.85
C TRP A 3 32.62 -13.87 27.16
N ARG A 4 32.98 -12.71 26.60
CA ARG A 4 32.18 -11.50 26.64
C ARG A 4 31.26 -11.51 25.42
N LEU A 5 29.95 -11.65 25.63
CA LEU A 5 28.94 -11.44 24.59
C LEU A 5 28.78 -9.94 24.41
N GLU A 6 29.30 -9.40 23.31
CA GLU A 6 29.00 -8.03 22.89
C GLU A 6 27.61 -8.01 22.26
N ALA A 7 26.69 -7.30 22.91
CA ALA A 7 25.35 -7.08 22.41
C ALA A 7 25.41 -6.18 21.17
N ILE A 8 25.06 -6.74 20.01
CA ILE A 8 24.81 -5.97 18.79
C ILE A 8 23.44 -5.31 18.96
N THR A 9 23.43 -4.03 19.32
CA THR A 9 22.22 -3.21 19.23
C THR A 9 21.96 -2.89 17.75
N PRO A 10 20.80 -3.24 17.18
CA PRO A 10 20.40 -2.65 15.91
C PRO A 10 20.10 -1.17 16.15
N SER A 11 20.97 -0.29 15.65
CA SER A 11 20.70 1.14 15.52
C SER A 11 19.60 1.35 14.48
N ILE A 12 18.35 1.10 14.87
CA ILE A 12 17.20 1.66 14.18
C ILE A 12 17.18 3.14 14.53
N ALA A 13 17.86 3.93 13.71
CA ALA A 13 17.64 5.37 13.67
C ALA A 13 16.23 5.61 13.11
N CYS A 14 15.22 5.56 13.97
CA CYS A 14 13.99 6.28 13.71
C CYS A 14 14.38 7.77 13.67
N GLY A 15 14.47 8.33 12.46
CA GLY A 15 14.71 9.75 12.25
C GLY A 15 13.77 10.56 13.14
N SER A 16 14.39 11.42 13.94
CA SER A 16 13.73 12.30 14.91
C SER A 16 12.64 13.11 14.23
N GLN A 17 11.44 13.06 14.80
CA GLN A 17 10.38 14.00 14.55
C GLN A 17 10.86 15.39 14.96
N ASP A 18 11.22 16.24 14.01
CA ASP A 18 11.25 17.68 14.23
C ASP A 18 10.94 18.41 12.93
N LYS A 19 9.77 19.06 12.93
CA LYS A 19 9.33 20.11 11.99
C LYS A 19 8.88 19.60 10.62
N TRP A 20 7.57 19.35 10.57
CA TRP A 20 6.78 19.56 9.36
C TRP A 20 6.91 21.04 8.96
N VAL A 21 7.80 21.35 8.02
CA VAL A 21 7.75 22.61 7.28
C VAL A 21 7.03 22.29 5.97
N PRO A 22 5.76 22.67 5.78
CA PRO A 22 5.20 22.68 4.44
C PRO A 22 6.02 23.71 3.67
N SER A 23 6.84 23.27 2.71
CA SER A 23 7.39 24.16 1.71
C SER A 23 6.20 24.80 1.00
N THR A 24 5.89 26.03 1.40
CA THR A 24 4.92 26.93 0.77
C THR A 24 5.35 27.15 -0.67
N GLY A 25 4.81 26.34 -1.56
CA GLY A 25 5.10 26.39 -2.99
C GLY A 25 4.10 25.55 -3.77
N SER A 26 3.03 26.21 -4.21
CA SER A 26 2.04 25.71 -5.18
C SER A 26 1.00 24.71 -4.65
N TYR A 27 -0.04 25.27 -4.00
CA TYR A 27 -1.35 24.64 -3.82
C TYR A 27 -2.16 24.51 -5.13
N LEU A 28 -1.50 24.29 -6.28
CA LEU A 28 -2.16 24.22 -7.61
C LEU A 28 -1.50 23.18 -8.54
N LEU A 29 -1.02 22.07 -8.00
CA LEU A 29 -0.77 20.89 -8.82
C LEU A 29 -1.59 19.75 -8.25
N TRP A 30 -2.63 19.40 -9.01
CA TRP A 30 -3.28 18.11 -8.95
C TRP A 30 -2.18 17.06 -9.01
N TRP A 31 -1.74 16.56 -7.86
CA TRP A 31 -0.97 15.32 -7.85
C TRP A 31 -1.91 14.32 -8.53
N PRO A 32 -1.55 13.68 -9.67
CA PRO A 32 -2.14 12.39 -9.91
C PRO A 32 -1.84 11.63 -8.62
N ALA A 33 -2.87 11.17 -7.92
CA ALA A 33 -2.71 10.20 -6.86
C ALA A 33 -2.21 8.92 -7.55
N GLU A 34 -0.97 8.95 -8.02
CA GLU A 34 -0.21 7.78 -8.32
C GLU A 34 -0.21 7.01 -7.00
N ASP A 35 -0.83 5.84 -7.04
CA ASP A 35 -0.98 4.96 -5.89
C ASP A 35 0.40 4.89 -5.19
N ILE A 36 0.52 5.52 -4.02
CA ILE A 36 1.83 5.79 -3.40
C ILE A 36 2.59 4.47 -3.14
N MET A 37 1.85 3.43 -2.76
CA MET A 37 2.38 2.07 -2.61
C MET A 37 2.89 1.49 -3.95
N ARG A 38 2.25 1.79 -5.09
CA ARG A 38 2.71 1.34 -6.42
C ARG A 38 3.97 2.06 -6.88
N SER A 39 4.21 3.30 -6.44
CA SER A 39 5.46 4.02 -6.68
C SER A 39 6.60 3.61 -5.74
N GLY A 40 6.33 2.67 -4.81
CA GLY A 40 7.34 2.08 -3.92
C GLY A 40 7.52 2.82 -2.60
N SER A 41 6.61 3.73 -2.22
CA SER A 41 6.69 4.45 -0.94
C SER A 41 5.48 4.18 -0.04
N CYS A 42 5.71 3.97 1.25
CA CYS A 42 4.63 3.76 2.20
C CYS A 42 3.93 5.08 2.55
N PRO A 43 2.59 5.18 2.42
CA PRO A 43 1.85 6.39 2.79
C PRO A 43 1.81 6.65 4.30
N LYS A 44 2.13 5.63 5.14
CA LYS A 44 2.10 5.74 6.60
C LYS A 44 3.44 6.19 7.19
N CYS A 45 4.54 5.54 6.81
CA CYS A 45 5.86 5.80 7.41
C CYS A 45 6.89 6.37 6.42
N ARG A 46 6.52 6.59 5.16
CA ARG A 46 7.40 7.06 4.06
C ARG A 46 8.57 6.13 3.72
N SER A 47 8.65 4.94 4.32
CA SER A 47 9.66 3.95 3.98
C SER A 47 9.56 3.52 2.51
N SER A 48 10.71 3.26 1.89
CA SER A 48 10.84 2.66 0.56
C SER A 48 10.79 1.13 0.57
N GLU A 49 10.72 0.51 1.75
CA GLU A 49 10.65 -0.94 1.92
C GLU A 49 9.24 -1.46 1.61
N VAL A 50 8.79 -1.25 0.37
CA VAL A 50 7.46 -1.64 -0.13
C VAL A 50 7.63 -2.76 -1.14
N TYR A 51 6.96 -3.89 -0.87
CA TYR A 51 7.05 -5.10 -1.68
C TYR A 51 5.70 -5.43 -2.29
N ARG A 52 5.71 -5.82 -3.57
CA ARG A 52 4.53 -6.27 -4.31
C ARG A 52 4.50 -7.79 -4.38
N ASN A 53 3.35 -8.38 -4.10
CA ASN A 53 3.05 -9.75 -4.47
C ASN A 53 2.09 -9.78 -5.66
N PRO A 54 2.56 -10.15 -6.88
CA PRO A 54 1.74 -10.21 -8.08
C PRO A 54 0.82 -11.44 -8.12
N SER A 55 1.07 -12.47 -7.31
CA SER A 55 0.30 -13.72 -7.27
C SER A 55 -0.98 -13.58 -6.44
N GLY A 56 -1.70 -12.49 -6.68
CA GLY A 56 -2.74 -11.89 -5.85
C GLY A 56 -3.68 -12.86 -5.13
N ALA A 57 -3.98 -12.52 -3.88
CA ALA A 57 -5.01 -13.20 -3.10
C ALA A 57 -6.32 -13.25 -3.89
N ARG A 58 -6.90 -14.44 -4.07
CA ARG A 58 -8.25 -14.59 -4.61
C ARG A 58 -9.24 -14.25 -3.51
N LEU A 59 -9.97 -13.17 -3.67
CA LEU A 59 -11.07 -12.83 -2.76
C LEU A 59 -12.37 -13.40 -3.34
N SER A 60 -12.96 -14.36 -2.62
CA SER A 60 -14.29 -14.86 -2.94
C SER A 60 -15.30 -14.22 -2.00
N PHE A 61 -16.19 -13.39 -2.55
CA PHE A 61 -17.29 -12.80 -1.78
C PHE A 61 -18.50 -13.72 -1.87
N LYS A 62 -18.98 -14.21 -0.73
CA LYS A 62 -20.09 -15.17 -0.63
C LYS A 62 -21.36 -14.74 -1.41
N ASN A 63 -21.58 -13.44 -1.60
CA ASN A 63 -22.71 -12.88 -2.34
C ASN A 63 -22.31 -11.82 -3.39
N GLY A 64 -21.01 -11.66 -3.68
CA GLY A 64 -20.50 -10.59 -4.54
C GLY A 64 -20.13 -11.10 -5.93
N ARG A 65 -21.05 -11.03 -6.89
CA ARG A 65 -20.80 -11.44 -8.29
C ARG A 65 -19.73 -10.60 -8.99
N ALA A 66 -19.59 -9.34 -8.60
CA ALA A 66 -18.75 -8.37 -9.33
C ALA A 66 -17.23 -8.55 -9.12
N LEU A 67 -16.79 -9.36 -8.15
CA LEU A 67 -15.38 -9.61 -7.86
C LEU A 67 -15.08 -11.11 -7.68
N GLN A 68 -15.99 -11.98 -8.14
CA GLN A 68 -15.73 -13.41 -8.16
C GLN A 68 -14.53 -13.64 -9.10
N ASP A 69 -13.42 -14.14 -8.56
CA ASP A 69 -12.16 -14.40 -9.27
C ASP A 69 -11.32 -13.18 -9.65
N ALA A 70 -11.56 -12.02 -9.03
CA ALA A 70 -10.70 -10.86 -9.19
C ALA A 70 -9.28 -11.10 -8.65
N TYR A 71 -8.26 -10.77 -9.45
CA TYR A 71 -6.87 -10.72 -9.00
C TYR A 71 -6.57 -9.36 -8.35
N PHE A 72 -5.90 -9.40 -7.20
CA PHE A 72 -5.51 -8.23 -6.45
C PHE A 72 -3.99 -8.11 -6.36
N ASP A 73 -3.44 -6.97 -6.77
CA ASP A 73 -2.07 -6.63 -6.40
C ASP A 73 -2.03 -6.32 -4.91
N THR A 74 -1.24 -7.09 -4.16
CA THR A 74 -1.04 -6.85 -2.73
C THR A 74 0.31 -6.19 -2.53
N TYR A 75 0.33 -5.09 -1.79
CA TYR A 75 1.55 -4.38 -1.42
C TYR A 75 1.69 -4.35 0.10
N VAL A 76 2.89 -4.64 0.60
CA VAL A 76 3.20 -4.64 2.03
C VAL A 76 4.43 -3.78 2.29
N CYS A 77 4.36 -2.91 3.29
CA CYS A 77 5.50 -2.15 3.79
C CYS A 77 6.16 -2.88 4.96
N LEU A 78 7.43 -3.26 4.83
CA LEU A 78 8.18 -3.89 5.93
C LEU A 78 8.61 -2.89 7.01
N GLY A 79 8.62 -1.59 6.72
CA GLY A 79 8.99 -0.55 7.68
C GLY A 79 7.93 -0.29 8.76
N CYS A 80 6.65 -0.53 8.48
CA CYS A 80 5.58 -0.31 9.48
C CYS A 80 4.47 -1.38 9.49
N GLY A 81 4.55 -2.38 8.62
CA GLY A 81 3.52 -3.43 8.49
C GLY A 81 2.25 -3.00 7.77
N TYR A 82 2.15 -1.76 7.26
CA TYR A 82 1.00 -1.32 6.49
C TYR A 82 0.87 -2.11 5.18
N MET A 83 -0.36 -2.50 4.84
CA MET A 83 -0.69 -3.29 3.66
C MET A 83 -1.84 -2.64 2.90
N GLU A 84 -1.76 -2.68 1.57
CA GLU A 84 -2.80 -2.18 0.67
C GLU A 84 -3.01 -3.17 -0.49
N MET A 85 -4.26 -3.33 -0.90
CA MET A 85 -4.65 -4.25 -1.98
C MET A 85 -5.39 -3.49 -3.07
N PHE A 86 -5.01 -3.70 -4.32
CA PHE A 86 -5.63 -3.07 -5.47
C PHE A 86 -6.25 -4.10 -6.40
N ALA A 87 -7.54 -3.95 -6.71
CA ALA A 87 -8.20 -4.75 -7.74
C ALA A 87 -7.64 -4.40 -9.13
N ASN A 88 -7.31 -5.42 -9.93
CA ASN A 88 -6.91 -5.21 -11.32
C ASN A 88 -8.14 -5.01 -12.22
N LEU A 89 -8.61 -3.75 -12.32
CA LEU A 89 -9.76 -3.35 -13.13
C LEU A 89 -9.47 -3.21 -14.64
N LYS A 90 -8.23 -3.47 -15.07
CA LYS A 90 -7.78 -3.31 -16.47
C LYS A 90 -7.73 -4.63 -17.26
N GLY A 91 -8.02 -5.76 -16.62
CA GLY A 91 -8.03 -7.09 -17.25
C GLY A 91 -9.44 -7.63 -17.44
N ASP A 92 -9.52 -8.85 -17.99
CA ASP A 92 -10.79 -9.56 -18.22
C ASP A 92 -11.48 -10.00 -16.92
N ASP A 93 -10.80 -9.88 -15.78
CA ASP A 93 -11.24 -10.43 -14.50
C ASP A 93 -12.37 -9.63 -13.83
N VAL A 94 -12.44 -8.32 -14.08
CA VAL A 94 -13.39 -7.43 -13.37
C VAL A 94 -13.91 -6.33 -14.28
N ASP A 95 -15.21 -6.35 -14.58
CA ASP A 95 -15.89 -5.27 -15.28
C ASP A 95 -16.25 -4.11 -14.31
N PRO A 96 -15.67 -2.91 -14.47
CA PRO A 96 -16.01 -1.75 -13.66
C PRO A 96 -17.48 -1.30 -13.79
N ALA A 97 -18.17 -1.67 -14.87
CA ALA A 97 -19.59 -1.37 -15.04
C ALA A 97 -20.46 -2.24 -14.12
N GLU A 98 -20.14 -3.52 -13.97
CA GLU A 98 -20.84 -4.44 -13.05
C GLU A 98 -20.68 -4.00 -11.59
N ILE A 99 -19.48 -3.56 -11.19
CA ILE A 99 -19.26 -2.97 -9.87
C ILE A 99 -20.20 -1.77 -9.67
N ARG A 100 -20.25 -0.84 -10.62
CA ARG A 100 -21.09 0.37 -10.51
C ARG A 100 -22.59 0.09 -10.45
N LYS A 101 -23.07 -0.99 -11.05
CA LYS A 101 -24.49 -1.40 -10.98
C LYS A 101 -24.87 -1.92 -9.60
N HIS A 102 -23.98 -2.64 -8.94
CA HIS A 102 -24.28 -3.35 -7.69
C HIS A 102 -23.78 -2.65 -6.43
N TRP A 103 -22.76 -1.80 -6.54
CA TRP A 103 -22.11 -1.19 -5.39
C TRP A 103 -22.47 0.29 -5.31
N LYS A 104 -22.85 0.73 -4.11
CA LYS A 104 -23.04 2.15 -3.83
C LYS A 104 -21.66 2.82 -3.72
N LYS A 105 -21.49 3.95 -4.40
CA LYS A 105 -20.28 4.77 -4.27
C LYS A 105 -20.07 5.14 -2.80
N ALA A 106 -18.86 4.93 -2.29
CA ALA A 106 -18.49 5.41 -0.97
C ALA A 106 -18.29 6.94 -1.03
N ARG A 107 -19.26 7.67 -0.45
CA ARG A 107 -19.36 9.13 -0.37
C ARG A 107 -19.71 9.87 -1.68
#